data_AF-A0ABD1C349-F1
#
_entry.id   AF-A0ABD1C349-F1
#
_cell.length_a   1.000
_cell.length_b   1.000
_cell.length_c   1.000
_cell.angle_alpha   90.00
_cell.angle_beta   90.00
_cell.angle_gamma   90.00
#
_symmetry.space_group_name_H-M   'P 1'
#
loop_
_entity.id
_entity.type
_entity.pdbx_description
1 polymer ?
#
loop_
_entity_poly.entity_id
_entity_poly.type
_entity_poly.pdbx_seq_one_letter_code
_entity_poly.pdbx_strand_id
1 'polypeptide(L)'
;MESCECKCTKECVFVPYLPLNKPEKYASLSKVFKMSKMARLLKDIEPSQRQVYVDSICFEAEARLRDPVWGCVGIIRDLKLQLEILKRELKKKRMALEEIQRSIILRARF
;
A
#
# COMPACT_ATOMS: atom_id res chain seq x y z
N MET A 1 0.40 6.69 29.32
CA MET A 1 -0.76 5.79 29.37
C MET A 1 -2.00 6.66 29.22
N GLU A 2 -2.44 6.93 28.00
CA GLU A 2 -3.71 7.61 27.72
C GLU A 2 -4.00 7.46 26.22
N SER A 3 -5.27 7.40 25.83
CA SER A 3 -5.81 7.10 24.48
C SER A 3 -6.09 5.64 24.15
N CYS A 4 -6.88 4.98 25.01
CA CYS A 4 -7.76 3.86 24.65
C CYS A 4 -9.20 4.21 25.10
N GLU A 5 -9.96 4.92 24.26
CA GLU A 5 -11.41 5.08 24.51
C GLU A 5 -12.23 3.82 24.15
N CYS A 6 -11.59 2.80 23.58
CA CYS A 6 -12.03 1.43 23.78
C CYS A 6 -11.16 0.85 24.89
N LYS A 7 -11.75 0.51 26.04
CA LYS A 7 -11.10 -0.35 27.03
C LYS A 7 -10.53 -1.56 26.27
N CYS A 8 -9.21 -1.63 26.13
CA CYS A 8 -8.53 -2.84 25.64
C CYS A 8 -8.74 -3.92 26.70
N THR A 9 -9.93 -4.51 26.72
CA THR A 9 -10.20 -5.76 27.41
C THR A 9 -9.38 -6.85 26.73
N LYS A 10 -9.17 -7.96 27.43
CA LYS A 10 -8.52 -9.18 26.89
C LYS A 10 -9.21 -9.76 25.64
N GLU A 11 -10.30 -9.15 25.17
CA GLU A 11 -11.17 -9.57 24.07
C GLU A 11 -11.07 -8.67 22.82
N CYS A 12 -10.09 -7.76 22.75
CA CYS A 12 -9.92 -6.93 21.56
C CYS A 12 -9.51 -7.77 20.33
N VAL A 13 -10.36 -7.80 19.31
CA VAL A 13 -10.17 -8.56 18.05
C VAL A 13 -8.94 -8.15 17.25
N PHE A 14 -8.34 -6.99 17.55
CA PHE A 14 -7.16 -6.47 16.85
C PHE A 14 -5.84 -6.95 17.46
N VAL A 15 -5.84 -7.48 18.70
CA VAL A 15 -4.61 -7.89 19.40
C VAL A 15 -3.75 -8.89 18.59
N PRO A 16 -4.31 -9.90 17.91
CA PRO A 16 -3.51 -10.83 17.11
C PRO A 16 -2.82 -10.17 15.90
N TYR A 17 -3.39 -9.07 15.38
CA TYR A 17 -2.98 -8.48 14.09
C TYR A 17 -2.17 -7.18 14.26
N LEU A 18 -2.36 -6.50 15.40
CA LEU A 18 -1.68 -5.27 15.76
C LEU A 18 -0.95 -5.49 17.09
N PRO A 19 0.34 -5.88 17.05
CA PRO A 19 1.11 -6.10 18.25
C PRO A 19 1.29 -4.80 19.04
N LEU A 20 1.31 -4.91 20.37
CA LEU A 20 1.39 -3.78 21.32
C LEU A 20 2.69 -2.97 21.22
N ASN A 21 3.70 -3.48 20.49
CA ASN A 21 4.97 -2.81 20.26
C ASN A 21 4.89 -1.69 19.20
N LYS A 22 3.74 -1.49 18.55
CA LYS A 22 3.51 -0.46 17.53
C LYS A 22 2.29 0.42 17.86
N PRO A 23 2.33 1.19 18.97
CA PRO A 23 1.21 2.06 19.37
C PRO A 23 0.86 3.11 18.29
N GLU A 24 1.83 3.52 17.47
CA GLU A 24 1.66 4.48 16.39
C GLU A 24 0.65 4.01 15.33
N LYS A 25 0.58 2.70 15.05
CA LYS A 25 -0.37 2.14 14.08
C LYS A 25 -1.80 2.24 14.60
N TYR A 26 -2.02 1.89 15.87
CA TYR A 26 -3.32 2.04 16.51
C TYR A 26 -3.77 3.49 16.58
N ALA A 27 -2.85 4.40 16.95
CA ALA A 27 -3.15 5.83 17.02
C ALA A 27 -3.53 6.39 15.64
N SER A 28 -2.90 5.90 14.57
CA SER A 28 -3.23 6.30 13.20
C SER A 28 -4.63 5.82 12.81
N LEU A 29 -4.94 4.56 13.10
CA LEU A 29 -6.24 3.96 12.84
C LEU A 29 -7.38 4.67 13.57
N SER A 30 -7.24 4.91 14.87
CA SER A 30 -8.30 5.52 15.68
C SER A 30 -8.58 6.97 15.30
N LYS A 31 -7.57 7.69 14.77
CA LYS A 31 -7.73 9.06 14.27
C LYS A 31 -8.48 9.14 12.94
N VAL A 32 -8.33 8.15 12.06
CA VAL A 32 -8.92 8.17 10.71
C VAL A 32 -10.22 7.39 10.63
N PHE A 33 -10.33 6.29 11.38
CA PHE A 33 -11.42 5.33 11.27
C PHE A 33 -12.12 5.06 12.61
N LYS A 34 -13.40 4.71 12.53
CA LYS A 34 -14.14 4.21 13.69
C LYS A 34 -13.78 2.75 13.97
N MET A 35 -13.15 2.50 15.12
CA MET A 35 -12.71 1.16 15.55
C MET A 35 -13.83 0.13 15.53
N SER A 36 -15.05 0.49 15.93
CA SER A 36 -16.21 -0.41 15.94
C SER A 36 -16.60 -0.91 14.54
N LYS A 37 -16.53 -0.04 13.53
CA LYS A 37 -16.79 -0.41 12.12
C LYS A 37 -15.73 -1.38 11.63
N MET A 38 -14.45 -1.11 11.92
CA MET A 38 -13.35 -1.97 11.52
C MET A 38 -13.43 -3.34 12.20
N ALA A 39 -13.80 -3.39 13.48
CA ALA A 39 -13.97 -4.64 14.23
C ALA A 39 -15.09 -5.50 13.65
N ARG A 40 -16.19 -4.88 13.19
CA ARG A 40 -17.27 -5.59 12.49
C ARG A 40 -16.77 -6.20 11.17
N LEU A 41 -16.14 -5.39 10.33
CA LEU A 41 -15.61 -5.86 9.04
C LEU A 41 -14.55 -6.96 9.21
N LEU A 42 -13.70 -6.86 10.24
CA LEU A 42 -12.67 -7.86 10.52
C LEU A 42 -13.28 -9.24 10.83
N LYS A 43 -14.46 -9.29 11.45
CA LYS A 43 -15.16 -10.56 11.74
C LYS A 43 -15.68 -11.24 10.47
N ASP A 44 -16.11 -10.45 9.50
CA ASP A 44 -16.67 -10.92 8.22
C ASP A 44 -15.58 -11.41 7.24
N ILE A 45 -14.32 -11.08 7.50
CA ILE A 45 -13.17 -11.46 6.67
C ILE A 45 -12.67 -12.85 7.07
N GLU A 46 -12.34 -13.66 6.06
CA GLU A 46 -11.73 -14.98 6.23
C GLU A 46 -10.45 -14.88 7.09
N PRO A 47 -10.22 -15.77 8.07
CA PRO A 47 -9.05 -15.70 8.95
C PRO A 47 -7.70 -15.53 8.24
N SER A 48 -7.51 -16.13 7.05
CA SER A 48 -6.30 -16.01 6.24
C SER A 48 -6.04 -14.59 5.72
N GLN A 49 -7.09 -13.79 5.53
CA GLN A 49 -7.02 -12.43 4.96
C GLN A 49 -7.05 -11.33 6.03
N ARG A 50 -7.32 -11.67 7.29
CA ARG A 50 -7.47 -10.66 8.37
C ARG A 50 -6.21 -9.84 8.60
N GLN A 51 -5.03 -10.46 8.53
CA GLN A 51 -3.76 -9.74 8.64
C GLN A 51 -3.60 -8.73 7.50
N VAL A 52 -3.85 -9.16 6.26
CA VAL A 52 -3.75 -8.31 5.06
C VAL A 52 -4.72 -7.14 5.15
N TYR A 53 -5.95 -7.39 5.61
CA TYR A 53 -6.92 -6.33 5.85
C TYR A 53 -6.43 -5.31 6.89
N VAL A 54 -5.94 -5.78 8.04
CA VAL A 54 -5.43 -4.90 9.11
C VAL A 54 -4.24 -4.06 8.63
N ASP A 55 -3.31 -4.66 7.90
CA ASP A 55 -2.18 -3.93 7.33
C ASP A 55 -2.62 -2.89 6.29
N SER A 56 -3.62 -3.22 5.47
CA SER A 56 -4.18 -2.31 4.47
C SER A 56 -4.84 -1.09 5.11
N ILE A 57 -5.68 -1.27 6.13
CA ILE A 57 -6.32 -0.15 6.83
C ILE A 57 -5.30 0.71 7.59
N CYS A 58 -4.22 0.11 8.14
CA CYS A 58 -3.15 0.86 8.77
C CYS A 58 -2.45 1.75 7.75
N PHE A 59 -2.08 1.18 6.61
CA PHE A 59 -1.45 1.91 5.52
C PHE A 59 -2.33 3.06 5.03
N GLU A 60 -3.63 2.82 4.83
CA GLU A 60 -4.58 3.86 4.42
C GLU A 60 -4.69 4.99 5.45
N ALA A 61 -4.78 4.65 6.74
CA ALA A 61 -4.85 5.63 7.82
C ALA A 61 -3.58 6.49 7.87
N GLU A 62 -2.40 5.86 7.82
CA GLU A 62 -1.13 6.58 7.80
C GLU A 62 -1.01 7.48 6.57
N ALA A 63 -1.40 6.99 5.39
CA ALA A 63 -1.39 7.77 4.16
C ALA A 63 -2.32 8.98 4.28
N ARG A 64 -3.52 8.82 4.86
CA ARG A 64 -4.48 9.91 5.09
C ARG A 64 -3.98 10.94 6.10
N LEU A 65 -3.23 10.53 7.11
CA LEU A 65 -2.61 11.45 8.06
C LEU A 65 -1.46 12.26 7.44
N ARG A 66 -0.69 11.64 6.53
CA ARG A 66 0.37 12.34 5.79
C ARG A 66 -0.18 13.29 4.73
N ASP A 67 -1.21 12.86 4.00
CA ASP A 67 -1.90 13.66 3.00
C ASP A 67 -3.42 13.65 3.26
N PRO A 68 -3.93 14.67 3.96
CA PRO A 68 -5.36 14.78 4.26
C PRO A 68 -6.25 14.99 3.03
N VAL A 69 -5.68 15.33 1.88
CA VAL A 69 -6.44 15.58 0.64
C VAL A 69 -6.51 14.29 -0.18
N TRP A 70 -5.36 13.74 -0.57
CA TRP A 70 -5.29 12.58 -1.48
C TRP A 70 -5.02 11.26 -0.78
N GLY A 71 -4.40 11.25 0.40
CA GLY A 71 -4.06 10.02 1.13
C GLY A 71 -3.36 8.97 0.26
N CYS A 72 -3.85 7.73 0.30
CA CYS A 72 -3.32 6.64 -0.53
C CYS A 72 -3.55 6.83 -2.04
N VAL A 73 -4.52 7.65 -2.45
CA VAL A 73 -4.79 7.95 -3.88
C VAL A 73 -3.63 8.73 -4.50
N GLY A 74 -2.99 9.63 -3.72
CA GLY A 74 -1.80 10.35 -4.15
C GLY A 74 -0.65 9.38 -4.46
N ILE A 75 -0.42 8.42 -3.57
CA ILE A 75 0.59 7.36 -3.75
C ILE A 75 0.30 6.54 -5.01
N ILE A 76 -0.96 6.13 -5.22
CA ILE A 76 -1.36 5.37 -6.42
C ILE A 76 -1.09 6.18 -7.70
N ARG A 77 -1.40 7.48 -7.69
CA ARG A 77 -1.16 8.37 -8.82
C ARG A 77 0.33 8.45 -9.15
N ASP A 78 1.16 8.65 -8.14
CA ASP A 78 2.61 8.79 -8.32
C ASP A 78 3.22 7.49 -8.85
N LEU A 79 2.82 6.34 -8.31
CA LEU A 79 3.25 5.03 -8.80
C LEU A 79 2.83 4.79 -10.26
N LYS A 80 1.60 5.17 -10.62
CA LYS A 80 1.14 5.09 -12.02
C LYS A 80 1.97 5.97 -12.94
N LEU A 81 2.30 7.18 -12.52
CA LEU A 81 3.15 8.09 -13.31
C LEU A 81 4.55 7.50 -13.52
N GLN A 82 5.18 7.00 -12.46
CA GLN A 82 6.51 6.37 -12.52
C GLN A 82 6.51 5.15 -13.44
N LEU A 83 5.48 4.31 -13.35
CA LEU A 83 5.31 3.14 -14.20
C LEU A 83 5.20 3.53 -15.68
N GLU A 84 4.47 4.59 -16.01
CA GLU A 84 4.35 5.08 -17.39
C GLU A 84 5.65 5.73 -17.91
N ILE A 85 6.46 6.34 -17.04
CA ILE A 85 7.79 6.83 -17.40
C ILE A 85 8.70 5.64 -17.72
N LEU A 86 8.78 4.65 -16.82
CA LEU A 86 9.62 3.46 -16.99
C LEU A 86 9.23 2.66 -18.24
N LYS A 87 7.94 2.50 -18.53
CA LYS A 87 7.48 1.85 -19.77
C LYS A 87 7.95 2.59 -21.01
N ARG A 88 7.91 3.94 -21.01
CA ARG A 88 8.40 4.76 -22.12
C ARG A 88 9.90 4.60 -22.32
N GLU A 89 10.67 4.62 -21.24
CA GLU A 89 12.12 4.40 -21.29
C GLU A 89 12.46 3.01 -21.81
N LEU A 90 11.80 1.97 -21.29
CA LEU A 90 11.97 0.60 -21.76
C LEU A 90 11.67 0.47 -23.25
N LYS A 91 10.59 1.10 -23.74
CA LYS A 91 10.24 1.12 -25.16
C LYS A 91 11.34 1.78 -25.99
N LYS A 92 11.87 2.92 -25.55
CA LYS A 92 12.98 3.62 -26.23
C LYS A 92 14.22 2.72 -26.34
N LYS A 93 14.60 2.05 -25.25
CA LYS A 93 15.76 1.15 -25.23
C LYS A 93 15.55 -0.06 -26.14
N ARG A 94 14.35 -0.65 -26.16
CA ARG A 94 14.01 -1.75 -27.08
C ARG A 94 14.11 -1.34 -28.54
N MET A 95 13.54 -0.18 -28.92
CA MET A 95 13.63 0.32 -30.29
C MET A 95 15.09 0.56 -30.72
N ALA A 96 15.91 1.16 -29.85
CA ALA A 96 17.34 1.37 -30.14
C ALA A 96 18.09 0.04 -30.32
N LEU A 97 17.77 -0.97 -29.51
CA LEU A 97 18.37 -2.31 -29.63
C LEU A 97 17.99 -2.97 -30.96
N GLU A 98 16.72 -2.89 -31.36
CA GLU A 98 16.23 -3.42 -32.65
C GLU A 98 16.93 -2.74 -33.84
N GLU A 99 17.18 -1.43 -33.76
CA GLU A 99 17.89 -0.67 -34.79
C GLU A 99 19.36 -1.12 -34.91
N ILE A 100 20.05 -1.28 -33.79
CA ILE A 100 21.43 -1.80 -33.77
C ILE A 100 21.46 -3.22 -34.34
N GLN A 101 20.54 -4.09 -33.93
CA GLN A 101 20.46 -5.46 -34.44
C GLN A 101 20.24 -5.49 -35.95
N ARG A 102 19.34 -4.65 -36.48
CA ARG A 102 19.15 -4.50 -37.94
C ARG A 102 20.43 -4.07 -38.64
N SER A 103 21.15 -3.08 -38.10
CA SER A 103 22.42 -2.63 -38.69
C SER A 103 23.47 -3.73 -38.68
N ILE A 104 23.56 -4.53 -37.62
CA ILE A 104 24.51 -5.66 -37.54
C ILE A 104 24.15 -6.72 -38.60
N ILE A 105 22.87 -7.11 -38.71
CA ILE A 105 22.41 -8.09 -39.69
C ILE A 105 22.70 -7.61 -41.12
N LEU A 106 22.43 -6.34 -41.42
CA LEU A 106 22.71 -5.77 -42.74
C LEU A 106 24.22 -5.77 -43.06
N ARG A 107 25.07 -5.46 -42.08
CA ARG A 107 26.53 -5.48 -42.24
C ARG A 107 27.12 -6.89 -42.36
N ALA A 108 26.53 -7.88 -41.71
CA ALA A 108 26.98 -9.28 -41.79
C ALA A 108 26.55 -9.99 -43.08
N ARG A 109 25.71 -9.34 -43.90
CA ARG A 109 25.18 -9.88 -45.16
C ARG A 109 25.95 -9.43 -46.41
N PHE A 110 26.92 -8.52 -46.23
CA PHE A 110 27.92 -8.09 -47.20
C PHE A 110 29.31 -8.37 -46.63
#